data_AF-A0A947A5E6-F1
#
_entry.id   AF-A0A947A5E6-F1
#
_cell.length_a   1.000
_cell.length_b   1.000
_cell.length_c   1.000
_cell.angle_alpha   90.00
_cell.angle_beta   90.00
_cell.angle_gamma   90.00
#
_symmetry.space_group_name_H-M   'P 1'
#
loop_
_entity.id
_entity.type
_entity.pdbx_description
1 polymer ?
#
loop_
_entity_poly.entity_id
_entity_poly.type
_entity_poly.pdbx_seq_one_letter_code
_entity_poly.pdbx_strand_id
1 'polypeptide(L)'
;EWLRIFLGQGMWIYFFIMGSLGVFIALGHRYRLSMISFTLMWTGAYLMQKTSYNNHYYLLVLISGIMSLLPAHASVSLDARRNPGIRKEWMYSYVKWLIVIQLFIVYTYASIAKWYQDWFDFSIIEILMKGRSHYPIIGEWLQLEPIHQIIGISGILFDLLIVPALLWKPTRNLAFVCSIFFHLFNSIVFQIGIFPYLSLAFIVFFYPPETIRRIFLRKKTAYSGHETGNPSYSIPLLFLGGVYFIIQILLPLRHHWIPGDVLWTEEGHRMSWRMMLRTRHGNVAFTVVNKETGERRLVDLREHLTPKQRKKVAAYPDFIWQFAQYLKETYAREGIDIAVYADSRVRVNKHAFAPLVDPNVDLSREKWDPWRHHYWIMPSPWSSEKDEVIR
;
A
#
# COMPACT_ATOMS: atom_id res chain seq x y z
N GLU A 1 5.51 -8.56 17.57
CA GLU A 1 4.53 -8.72 18.67
C GLU A 1 3.09 -8.69 18.14
N TRP A 2 2.19 -9.48 18.73
CA TRP A 2 0.75 -9.44 18.41
C TRP A 2 0.07 -8.40 19.30
N LEU A 3 -0.13 -7.21 18.75
CA LEU A 3 -0.68 -6.09 19.52
C LEU A 3 -2.15 -6.35 19.89
N ARG A 4 -2.45 -6.26 21.19
CA ARG A 4 -3.81 -6.32 21.75
C ARG A 4 -4.34 -4.93 22.14
N ILE A 5 -3.58 -3.87 21.88
CA ILE A 5 -3.89 -2.51 22.28
C ILE A 5 -5.09 -1.99 21.48
N PHE A 6 -6.03 -1.32 22.17
CA PHE A 6 -7.25 -0.74 21.61
C PHE A 6 -8.25 -1.74 20.98
N LEU A 7 -8.17 -3.04 21.28
CA LEU A 7 -9.18 -4.00 20.80
C LEU A 7 -10.61 -3.61 21.25
N GLY A 8 -11.59 -3.87 20.38
CA GLY A 8 -13.00 -3.56 20.66
C GLY A 8 -13.31 -2.07 20.61
N GLN A 9 -14.00 -1.56 21.63
CA GLN A 9 -14.49 -0.17 21.71
C GLN A 9 -13.39 0.89 21.55
N GLY A 10 -12.17 0.59 22.04
CA GLY A 10 -11.03 1.51 21.90
C GLY A 10 -10.72 1.86 20.45
N MET A 11 -10.80 0.88 19.54
CA MET A 11 -10.53 1.12 18.11
C MET A 11 -11.63 1.95 17.45
N TRP A 12 -12.89 1.79 17.88
CA TRP A 12 -14.00 2.63 17.40
C TRP A 12 -13.79 4.09 17.78
N ILE A 13 -13.41 4.36 19.03
CA ILE A 13 -13.07 5.70 19.50
C ILE A 13 -11.87 6.25 18.72
N TYR A 14 -10.84 5.43 18.51
CA TYR A 14 -9.65 5.81 17.73
C TYR A 14 -10.02 6.27 16.32
N PHE A 15 -10.83 5.48 15.59
CA PHE A 15 -11.28 5.83 14.25
C PHE A 15 -12.26 7.00 14.23
N PHE A 16 -13.11 7.16 15.25
CA PHE A 16 -14.00 8.32 15.36
C PHE A 16 -13.24 9.64 15.52
N ILE A 17 -12.22 9.65 16.40
CA ILE A 17 -11.33 10.81 16.56
C ILE A 17 -10.59 11.09 15.25
N MET A 18 -10.01 10.06 14.63
CA MET A 18 -9.31 10.22 13.35
C MET A 18 -10.22 10.74 12.23
N GLY A 19 -11.46 10.27 12.15
CA GLY A 19 -12.47 10.77 11.21
C GLY A 19 -12.83 12.24 11.47
N SER A 20 -12.97 12.63 12.73
CA SER A 20 -13.20 14.03 13.13
C SER A 20 -12.03 14.94 12.72
N LEU A 21 -10.79 14.47 12.88
CA LEU A 21 -9.61 15.18 12.38
C LEU A 21 -9.64 15.36 10.86
N GLY A 22 -10.13 14.36 10.12
CA GLY A 22 -10.37 14.47 8.67
C GLY A 22 -11.31 15.63 8.31
N VAL A 23 -12.40 15.81 9.06
CA VAL A 23 -13.32 16.95 8.89
C VAL A 23 -12.61 18.27 9.18
N PHE A 24 -11.81 18.34 10.25
CA PHE A 24 -11.03 19.55 10.57
C PHE A 24 -10.01 19.89 9.49
N ILE A 25 -9.36 18.89 8.90
CA ILE A 25 -8.44 19.06 7.76
C ILE A 25 -9.20 19.63 6.56
N ALA A 26 -10.37 19.07 6.21
CA ALA A 26 -11.18 19.53 5.09
C ALA A 26 -11.66 20.99 5.24
N LEU A 27 -12.03 21.39 6.46
CA LEU A 27 -12.42 22.76 6.79
C LEU A 27 -11.21 23.71 6.96
N GLY A 28 -10.00 23.15 7.04
CA GLY A 28 -8.77 23.85 7.42
C GLY A 28 -8.90 24.52 8.80
N HIS A 29 -9.44 23.78 9.77
CA HIS A 29 -9.52 24.17 11.19
C HIS A 29 -8.34 23.59 11.96
N ARG A 30 -7.57 24.44 12.65
CA ARG A 30 -6.32 24.07 13.33
C ARG A 30 -5.47 23.14 12.47
N TYR A 31 -5.37 23.46 11.19
CA TYR A 31 -4.97 22.52 10.14
C TYR A 31 -3.66 21.81 10.44
N ARG A 32 -2.63 22.54 10.91
CA ARG A 32 -1.32 21.97 11.24
C ARG A 32 -1.45 20.90 12.31
N LEU A 33 -2.14 21.20 13.41
CA LEU A 33 -2.38 20.25 14.49
C LEU A 33 -3.22 19.07 14.01
N SER A 34 -4.31 19.34 13.28
CA SER A 34 -5.19 18.28 12.78
C SER A 34 -4.48 17.33 11.81
N MET A 35 -3.66 17.86 10.90
CA MET A 35 -2.91 17.08 9.93
C MET A 35 -1.79 16.25 10.58
N ILE A 36 -1.06 16.82 11.54
CA ILE A 36 -0.04 16.09 12.32
C ILE A 36 -0.70 14.97 13.14
N SER A 37 -1.76 15.27 13.90
CA SER A 37 -2.48 14.28 14.68
C SER A 37 -3.07 13.17 13.81
N PHE A 38 -3.67 13.53 12.66
CA PHE A 38 -4.19 12.54 11.71
C PHE A 38 -3.07 11.66 11.16
N THR A 39 -1.92 12.24 10.82
CA THR A 39 -0.74 11.49 10.34
C THR A 39 -0.26 10.49 11.38
N LEU A 40 -0.13 10.91 12.65
CA LEU A 40 0.30 10.05 13.74
C LEU A 40 -0.71 8.92 13.98
N MET A 41 -2.00 9.23 13.99
CA MET A 41 -3.04 8.22 14.19
C MET A 41 -3.13 7.23 13.03
N TRP A 42 -3.06 7.71 11.79
CA TRP A 42 -3.08 6.86 10.61
C TRP A 42 -1.84 5.96 10.56
N THR A 43 -0.66 6.50 10.89
CA THR A 43 0.60 5.74 10.99
C THR A 43 0.51 4.69 12.09
N GLY A 44 -0.03 5.05 13.26
CA GLY A 44 -0.27 4.11 14.36
C GLY A 44 -1.16 2.95 13.92
N ALA A 45 -2.32 3.23 13.33
CA ALA A 45 -3.23 2.20 12.81
C ALA A 45 -2.57 1.32 11.74
N TYR A 46 -1.81 1.92 10.82
CA TYR A 46 -1.07 1.21 9.77
C TYR A 46 -0.02 0.25 10.35
N LEU A 47 0.76 0.68 11.34
CA LEU A 47 1.78 -0.15 11.99
C LEU A 47 1.16 -1.23 12.90
N MET A 48 0.05 -0.91 13.57
CA MET A 48 -0.66 -1.87 14.43
C MET A 48 -1.31 -3.01 13.64
N GLN A 49 -1.83 -2.74 12.44
CA GLN A 49 -2.65 -3.68 11.68
C GLN A 49 -1.94 -4.32 10.49
N LYS A 50 -0.80 -4.99 10.75
CA LYS A 50 -0.03 -5.73 9.74
C LYS A 50 -0.89 -6.68 8.89
N THR A 51 -1.88 -7.36 9.49
CA THR A 51 -2.82 -8.28 8.81
C THR A 51 -3.68 -7.59 7.73
N SER A 52 -3.87 -6.27 7.84
CA SER A 52 -4.65 -5.43 6.93
C SER A 52 -3.78 -4.60 5.99
N TYR A 53 -2.47 -4.89 5.90
CA TYR A 53 -1.53 -4.14 5.06
C TYR A 53 -2.05 -3.96 3.63
N ASN A 54 -1.93 -2.73 3.12
CA ASN A 54 -2.23 -2.34 1.75
C ASN A 54 -1.33 -1.17 1.35
N ASN A 55 -0.80 -1.15 0.12
CA ASN A 55 0.01 -0.06 -0.41
C ASN A 55 -0.75 1.29 -0.39
N HIS A 56 -2.07 1.28 -0.54
CA HIS A 56 -2.87 2.51 -0.45
C HIS A 56 -2.86 3.15 0.94
N TYR A 57 -2.78 2.33 1.99
CA TYR A 57 -2.66 2.83 3.37
C TYR A 57 -1.27 3.40 3.62
N TYR A 58 -0.25 2.78 3.02
CA TYR A 58 1.10 3.34 3.01
C TYR A 58 1.15 4.70 2.30
N LEU A 59 0.54 4.83 1.12
CA LEU A 59 0.42 6.11 0.42
C LEU A 59 -0.26 7.18 1.30
N LEU A 60 -1.31 6.82 2.04
CA LEU A 60 -1.99 7.75 2.94
C LEU A 60 -1.09 8.22 4.10
N VAL A 61 -0.23 7.36 4.65
CA VAL A 61 0.80 7.80 5.63
C VAL A 61 1.69 8.87 5.00
N LEU A 62 2.21 8.60 3.79
CA LEU A 62 3.13 9.49 3.10
C LEU A 62 2.50 10.84 2.76
N ILE A 63 1.32 10.83 2.13
CA ILE A 63 0.59 12.05 1.78
C ILE A 63 0.24 12.85 3.03
N SER A 64 -0.23 12.20 4.10
CA SER A 64 -0.57 12.88 5.34
C SER A 64 0.67 13.56 5.97
N GLY A 65 1.81 12.85 5.96
CA GLY A 65 3.10 13.41 6.38
C GLY A 65 3.53 14.61 5.53
N ILE A 66 3.45 14.52 4.20
CA ILE A 66 3.73 15.63 3.30
C ILE A 66 2.80 16.81 3.61
N MET A 67 1.48 16.57 3.68
CA MET A 67 0.48 17.61 3.95
C MET A 67 0.69 18.31 5.29
N SER A 68 1.24 17.61 6.30
CA SER A 68 1.60 18.24 7.58
C SER A 68 2.61 19.38 7.41
N LEU A 69 3.42 19.37 6.34
CA LEU A 69 4.38 20.41 5.97
C LEU A 69 3.82 21.48 5.02
N LEU A 70 2.73 21.19 4.31
CA LEU A 70 2.15 22.11 3.32
C LEU A 70 1.25 23.18 3.97
N PRO A 71 1.24 24.44 3.47
CA PRO A 71 0.38 25.50 4.00
C PRO A 71 -1.04 25.47 3.39
N ALA A 72 -1.70 24.31 3.32
CA ALA A 72 -2.99 24.18 2.60
C ALA A 72 -4.14 25.01 3.22
N HIS A 73 -4.02 25.39 4.50
CA HIS A 73 -4.97 26.26 5.21
C HIS A 73 -4.80 27.75 4.93
N ALA A 74 -3.75 28.17 4.22
CA ALA A 74 -3.43 29.59 4.06
C ALA A 74 -4.36 30.35 3.11
N SER A 75 -5.42 29.75 2.55
CA SER A 75 -6.29 30.44 1.60
C SER A 75 -7.75 30.40 2.04
N VAL A 76 -8.56 29.46 1.54
CA VAL A 76 -9.97 29.34 1.88
C VAL A 76 -10.11 28.29 2.99
N SER A 77 -10.04 28.74 4.25
CA SER A 77 -10.13 27.87 5.43
C SER A 77 -10.72 28.59 6.64
N LEU A 78 -11.11 27.83 7.66
CA LEU A 78 -11.50 28.39 8.96
C LEU A 78 -10.34 29.10 9.67
N ASP A 79 -9.11 28.61 9.51
CA ASP A 79 -7.92 29.25 10.09
C ASP A 79 -7.63 30.61 9.45
N ALA A 80 -7.70 30.72 8.12
CA ALA A 80 -7.47 31.99 7.40
C ALA A 80 -8.60 33.01 7.63
N ARG A 81 -9.83 32.52 7.90
CA ARG A 81 -10.94 33.38 8.34
C ARG A 81 -10.71 33.95 9.73
N ARG A 82 -10.15 33.15 10.66
CA ARG A 82 -9.89 33.57 12.04
C ARG A 82 -8.63 34.42 12.17
N ASN A 83 -7.61 34.14 11.36
CA ASN A 83 -6.37 34.90 11.31
C ASN A 83 -6.10 35.34 9.86
N PRO A 84 -6.57 36.54 9.45
CA PRO A 84 -6.33 37.04 8.11
C PRO A 84 -4.85 37.18 7.74
N GLY A 85 -3.94 37.28 8.72
CA GLY A 85 -2.49 37.44 8.48
C GLY A 85 -1.82 36.21 7.85
N ILE A 86 -2.42 35.02 7.95
CA ILE A 86 -1.89 33.82 7.25
C ILE A 86 -2.39 33.70 5.82
N ARG A 87 -3.32 34.57 5.39
CA ARG A 87 -3.99 34.45 4.11
C ARG A 87 -3.02 34.74 2.96
N LYS A 88 -2.94 33.81 2.02
CA LYS A 88 -2.15 33.86 0.79
C LYS A 88 -3.01 33.43 -0.39
N GLU A 89 -2.91 34.20 -1.46
CA GLU A 89 -3.56 33.90 -2.74
C GLU A 89 -2.64 33.11 -3.69
N TRP A 90 -1.40 32.86 -3.26
CA TRP A 90 -0.37 32.11 -3.97
C TRP A 90 0.27 31.01 -3.10
N MET A 91 0.95 30.06 -3.74
CA MET A 91 1.81 29.08 -3.08
C MET A 91 2.99 28.75 -3.99
N TYR A 92 4.13 28.34 -3.42
CA TYR A 92 5.26 27.86 -4.22
C TYR A 92 4.89 26.60 -5.01
N SER A 93 5.42 26.48 -6.23
CA SER A 93 5.09 25.36 -7.14
C SER A 93 5.54 23.99 -6.63
N TYR A 94 6.54 23.93 -5.73
CA TYR A 94 6.98 22.66 -5.15
C TYR A 94 5.83 21.93 -4.42
N VAL A 95 4.86 22.66 -3.87
CA VAL A 95 3.69 22.09 -3.18
C VAL A 95 2.92 21.14 -4.11
N LYS A 96 2.67 21.59 -5.33
CA LYS A 96 2.06 20.77 -6.39
C LYS A 96 2.97 19.62 -6.78
N TRP A 97 4.24 19.91 -7.05
CA TRP A 97 5.17 18.92 -7.58
C TRP A 97 5.49 17.79 -6.60
N LEU A 98 5.51 18.04 -5.29
CA LEU A 98 5.65 16.99 -4.29
C LEU A 98 4.56 15.91 -4.44
N ILE A 99 3.31 16.33 -4.63
CA ILE A 99 2.17 15.41 -4.81
C ILE A 99 2.25 14.73 -6.18
N VAL A 100 2.50 15.50 -7.24
CA VAL A 100 2.57 14.96 -8.61
C VAL A 100 3.68 13.92 -8.76
N ILE A 101 4.89 14.19 -8.23
CA ILE A 101 6.02 13.25 -8.28
C ILE A 101 5.70 12.00 -7.45
N GLN A 102 5.10 12.15 -6.26
CA GLN A 102 4.71 10.99 -5.46
C GLN A 102 3.71 10.09 -6.22
N LEU A 103 2.72 10.69 -6.89
CA LEU A 103 1.76 9.93 -7.70
C LEU A 103 2.43 9.31 -8.92
N PHE A 104 3.34 10.03 -9.59
CA PHE A 104 4.12 9.52 -10.71
C PHE A 104 4.87 8.24 -10.32
N ILE A 105 5.54 8.24 -9.17
CA ILE A 105 6.26 7.06 -8.65
C ILE A 105 5.29 5.89 -8.42
N VAL A 106 4.17 6.13 -7.72
CA VAL A 106 3.20 5.07 -7.40
C VAL A 106 2.64 4.43 -8.68
N TYR A 107 2.18 5.25 -9.63
CA TYR A 107 1.59 4.77 -10.88
C TYR A 107 2.60 4.05 -11.77
N THR A 108 3.82 4.59 -11.88
CA THR A 108 4.91 3.95 -12.64
C THR A 108 5.21 2.56 -12.10
N TYR A 109 5.42 2.42 -10.78
CA TYR A 109 5.66 1.12 -10.19
C TYR A 109 4.44 0.20 -10.24
N ALA A 110 3.23 0.73 -10.13
CA ALA A 110 2.01 -0.06 -10.29
C ALA A 110 1.92 -0.69 -11.68
N SER A 111 2.37 0.02 -12.73
CA SER A 111 2.45 -0.51 -14.09
C SER A 111 3.57 -1.54 -14.24
N ILE A 112 4.81 -1.18 -13.87
CA ILE A 112 5.99 -2.07 -14.02
C ILE A 112 5.78 -3.38 -13.27
N ALA A 113 5.19 -3.35 -12.08
CA ALA A 113 5.00 -4.56 -11.29
C ALA A 113 4.00 -5.56 -11.91
N LYS A 114 3.21 -5.14 -12.91
CA LYS A 114 2.33 -5.99 -13.71
C LYS A 114 3.05 -6.67 -14.88
N TRP A 115 4.34 -6.39 -15.10
CA TRP A 115 5.11 -6.99 -16.19
C TRP A 115 5.67 -8.34 -15.77
N TYR A 116 4.80 -9.33 -15.66
CA TYR A 116 5.17 -10.72 -15.34
C TYR A 116 4.17 -11.69 -15.97
N GLN A 117 4.55 -12.96 -16.05
CA GLN A 117 3.85 -13.97 -16.86
C GLN A 117 2.33 -14.05 -16.57
N ASP A 118 1.91 -14.22 -15.31
CA ASP A 118 0.48 -14.42 -15.00
C ASP A 118 -0.39 -13.18 -15.31
N TRP A 119 0.22 -12.01 -15.50
CA TRP A 119 -0.51 -10.82 -15.97
C TRP A 119 -0.65 -10.83 -17.49
N PHE A 120 0.39 -11.23 -18.23
CA PHE A 120 0.38 -11.27 -19.68
C PHE A 120 -0.44 -12.44 -20.25
N ASP A 121 -0.53 -13.56 -19.54
CA ASP A 121 -1.47 -14.64 -19.87
C ASP A 121 -2.88 -14.40 -19.32
N PHE A 122 -3.10 -13.26 -18.65
CA PHE A 122 -4.36 -12.81 -18.05
C PHE A 122 -4.94 -13.73 -16.97
N SER A 123 -4.21 -14.74 -16.50
CA SER A 123 -4.68 -15.70 -15.50
C SER A 123 -4.98 -15.04 -14.16
N ILE A 124 -4.20 -14.03 -13.75
CA ILE A 124 -4.52 -13.23 -12.56
C ILE A 124 -5.80 -12.42 -12.74
N ILE A 125 -6.04 -11.87 -13.93
CA ILE A 125 -7.23 -11.07 -14.21
C ILE A 125 -8.48 -11.95 -14.10
N GLU A 126 -8.45 -13.14 -14.68
CA GLU A 126 -9.51 -14.12 -14.54
C GLU A 126 -9.77 -14.49 -13.07
N ILE A 127 -8.71 -14.74 -12.28
CA ILE A 127 -8.87 -15.01 -10.84
C ILE A 127 -9.59 -13.86 -10.13
N LEU A 128 -9.20 -12.61 -10.43
CA LEU A 128 -9.79 -11.43 -9.83
C LEU A 128 -11.26 -11.25 -10.25
N MET A 129 -11.62 -11.60 -11.50
CA MET A 129 -12.98 -11.51 -12.02
C MET A 129 -13.89 -12.63 -11.55
N LYS A 130 -13.37 -13.84 -11.32
CA LYS A 130 -14.14 -15.00 -10.88
C LYS A 130 -14.93 -14.74 -9.60
N GLY A 131 -14.35 -13.98 -8.67
CA GLY A 131 -15.01 -13.56 -7.43
C GLY A 131 -16.08 -12.47 -7.61
N ARG A 132 -16.38 -12.07 -8.85
CA ARG A 132 -17.31 -10.97 -9.23
C ARG A 132 -18.43 -11.43 -10.17
N SER A 133 -18.52 -12.73 -10.44
CA SER A 133 -19.57 -13.31 -11.30
C SER A 133 -20.99 -13.00 -10.82
N HIS A 134 -21.19 -12.81 -9.52
CA HIS A 134 -22.47 -12.49 -8.90
C HIS A 134 -22.89 -11.01 -9.02
N TYR A 135 -22.07 -10.16 -9.65
CA TYR A 135 -22.40 -8.74 -9.77
C TYR A 135 -23.58 -8.55 -10.72
N PRO A 136 -24.58 -7.73 -10.35
CA PRO A 136 -25.68 -7.44 -11.24
C PRO A 136 -25.16 -6.74 -12.49
N ILE A 137 -25.75 -7.06 -13.65
CA ILE A 137 -25.49 -6.45 -14.97
C ILE A 137 -24.14 -6.82 -15.59
N ILE A 138 -23.03 -6.67 -14.86
CA ILE A 138 -21.67 -6.83 -15.40
C ILE A 138 -21.03 -8.18 -15.07
N GLY A 139 -21.58 -8.94 -14.12
CA GLY A 139 -20.95 -10.16 -13.60
C GLY A 139 -20.59 -11.19 -14.67
N GLU A 140 -21.51 -11.47 -15.60
CA GLU A 140 -21.31 -12.40 -16.73
C GLU A 140 -20.27 -11.88 -17.73
N TRP A 141 -20.35 -10.59 -18.08
CA TRP A 141 -19.40 -9.94 -18.98
C TRP A 141 -17.97 -9.99 -18.44
N LEU A 142 -17.82 -9.78 -17.14
CA LEU A 142 -16.51 -9.85 -16.47
C LEU A 142 -15.89 -11.25 -16.53
N GLN A 143 -16.62 -12.31 -16.90
CA GLN A 143 -16.05 -13.65 -17.04
C GLN A 143 -15.53 -13.95 -18.46
N LEU A 144 -15.80 -13.07 -19.43
CA LEU A 144 -15.42 -13.27 -20.82
C LEU A 144 -13.92 -13.03 -21.01
N GLU A 145 -13.25 -13.96 -21.68
CA GLU A 145 -11.80 -13.87 -21.95
C GLU A 145 -11.37 -12.56 -22.64
N PRO A 146 -12.08 -12.04 -23.67
CA PRO A 146 -11.74 -10.74 -24.25
C PRO A 146 -11.80 -9.58 -23.25
N ILE A 147 -12.69 -9.66 -22.25
CA ILE A 147 -12.79 -8.63 -21.20
C ILE A 147 -11.58 -8.73 -20.24
N HIS A 148 -11.09 -9.93 -19.94
CA HIS A 148 -9.85 -10.09 -19.16
C HIS A 148 -8.65 -9.46 -19.87
N GLN A 149 -8.54 -9.65 -21.19
CA GLN A 149 -7.48 -9.06 -22.00
C GLN A 149 -7.54 -7.52 -21.97
N ILE A 150 -8.73 -6.96 -22.18
CA ILE A 150 -8.96 -5.51 -22.11
C ILE A 150 -8.57 -4.95 -20.73
N ILE A 151 -9.01 -5.58 -19.64
CA ILE A 151 -8.68 -5.16 -18.27
C ILE A 151 -7.16 -5.25 -18.01
N GLY A 152 -6.53 -6.35 -18.41
CA GLY A 152 -5.09 -6.57 -18.20
C GLY A 152 -4.22 -5.54 -18.93
N ILE A 153 -4.50 -5.29 -20.22
CA ILE A 153 -3.75 -4.34 -21.05
C ILE A 153 -4.05 -2.91 -20.59
N SER A 154 -5.32 -2.55 -20.41
CA SER A 154 -5.70 -1.20 -19.96
C SER A 154 -5.14 -0.88 -18.58
N GLY A 155 -5.04 -1.86 -17.68
CA GLY A 155 -4.41 -1.68 -16.36
C GLY A 155 -2.94 -1.26 -16.45
N ILE A 156 -2.14 -1.89 -17.34
CA ILE A 156 -0.74 -1.51 -17.57
C ILE A 156 -0.64 -0.11 -18.19
N LEU A 157 -1.38 0.12 -19.28
CA LEU A 157 -1.32 1.36 -20.05
C LEU A 157 -1.82 2.56 -19.24
N PHE A 158 -2.92 2.40 -18.51
CA PHE A 158 -3.45 3.44 -17.65
C PHE A 158 -2.43 3.84 -16.60
N ASP A 159 -1.91 2.86 -15.84
CA ASP A 159 -0.95 3.17 -14.76
C ASP A 159 0.33 3.82 -15.32
N LEU A 160 0.82 3.41 -16.49
CA LEU A 160 2.01 4.00 -17.08
C LEU A 160 1.78 5.42 -17.61
N LEU A 161 0.65 5.65 -18.27
CA LEU A 161 0.42 6.85 -19.07
C LEU A 161 -0.37 7.93 -18.33
N ILE A 162 -1.11 7.60 -17.27
CA ILE A 162 -2.10 8.54 -16.73
C ILE A 162 -1.46 9.84 -16.22
N VAL A 163 -0.33 9.76 -15.52
CA VAL A 163 0.34 10.94 -14.98
C VAL A 163 0.94 11.81 -16.10
N PRO A 164 1.73 11.28 -17.06
CA PRO A 164 2.15 12.04 -18.25
C PRO A 164 0.97 12.64 -19.03
N ALA A 165 -0.10 11.86 -19.24
CA ALA A 165 -1.27 12.30 -20.01
C ALA A 165 -2.06 13.42 -19.32
N LEU A 166 -2.13 13.42 -17.99
CA LEU A 166 -2.71 14.53 -17.22
C LEU A 166 -1.81 15.79 -17.22
N LEU A 167 -0.49 15.61 -17.25
CA LEU A 167 0.45 16.74 -17.34
C LEU A 167 0.39 17.40 -18.73
N TRP A 168 0.32 16.61 -19.79
CA TRP A 168 0.31 17.10 -21.16
C TRP A 168 -1.04 17.72 -21.54
N LYS A 169 -1.03 19.02 -21.86
CA LYS A 169 -2.25 19.83 -22.08
C LYS A 169 -3.20 19.23 -23.14
N PRO A 170 -2.75 18.71 -24.29
CA PRO A 170 -3.64 18.14 -25.31
C PRO A 170 -4.42 16.91 -24.83
N THR A 171 -3.81 16.06 -24.01
CA THR A 171 -4.41 14.80 -23.54
C THR A 171 -5.15 14.93 -22.21
N ARG A 172 -4.92 16.01 -21.45
CA ARG A 172 -5.38 16.15 -20.06
C ARG A 172 -6.86 15.88 -19.85
N ASN A 173 -7.74 16.43 -20.69
CA ASN A 173 -9.18 16.27 -20.52
C ASN A 173 -9.64 14.84 -20.85
N LEU A 174 -9.04 14.21 -21.85
CA LEU A 174 -9.28 12.80 -22.14
C LEU A 174 -8.80 11.93 -20.98
N ALA A 175 -7.57 12.18 -20.48
CA ALA A 175 -7.00 11.49 -19.34
C ALA A 175 -7.88 11.63 -18.09
N PHE A 176 -8.46 12.81 -17.82
CA PHE A 176 -9.41 13.01 -16.73
C PHE A 176 -10.66 12.12 -16.85
N VAL A 177 -11.27 12.05 -18.04
CA VAL A 177 -12.43 11.18 -18.28
C VAL A 177 -12.05 9.71 -18.11
N CYS A 178 -10.90 9.31 -18.65
CA CYS A 178 -10.35 7.97 -18.44
C CYS A 178 -10.10 7.67 -16.95
N SER A 179 -9.60 8.63 -16.17
CA SER A 179 -9.42 8.47 -14.72
C SER A 179 -10.73 8.23 -13.99
N ILE A 180 -11.80 8.96 -14.34
CA ILE A 180 -13.13 8.73 -13.76
C ILE A 180 -13.56 7.30 -14.03
N PHE A 181 -13.53 6.86 -15.29
CA PHE A 181 -13.93 5.50 -15.65
C PHE A 181 -13.08 4.45 -14.91
N PHE A 182 -11.75 4.54 -14.98
CA PHE A 182 -10.83 3.59 -14.37
C PHE A 182 -10.99 3.51 -12.85
N HIS A 183 -11.07 4.64 -12.16
CA HIS A 183 -11.21 4.67 -10.72
C HIS A 183 -12.59 4.21 -10.26
N LEU A 184 -13.67 4.60 -10.95
CA LEU A 184 -15.00 4.08 -10.63
C LEU A 184 -15.09 2.58 -10.88
N PHE A 185 -14.54 2.08 -12.00
CA PHE A 185 -14.41 0.65 -12.27
C PHE A 185 -13.68 -0.05 -11.12
N ASN A 186 -12.52 0.45 -10.70
CA ASN A 186 -11.77 -0.13 -9.60
C ASN A 186 -12.53 -0.08 -8.25
N SER A 187 -13.29 0.99 -8.00
CA SER A 187 -14.11 1.09 -6.78
C SER A 187 -15.24 0.05 -6.79
N ILE A 188 -15.96 -0.05 -7.90
CA ILE A 188 -17.12 -0.94 -8.04
C ILE A 188 -16.66 -2.40 -8.07
N VAL A 189 -15.75 -2.74 -8.99
CA VAL A 189 -15.34 -4.12 -9.29
C VAL A 189 -14.33 -4.65 -8.28
N PHE A 190 -13.30 -3.87 -7.94
CA PHE A 190 -12.23 -4.37 -7.09
C PHE A 190 -12.35 -3.95 -5.63
N GLN A 191 -13.16 -2.94 -5.32
CA GLN A 191 -13.40 -2.45 -3.95
C GLN A 191 -12.08 -2.15 -3.21
N ILE A 192 -11.12 -1.51 -3.89
CA ILE A 192 -9.78 -1.22 -3.36
C ILE A 192 -9.73 -0.09 -2.31
N GLY A 193 -10.85 0.20 -1.66
CA GLY A 193 -10.99 1.17 -0.58
C GLY A 193 -11.00 2.62 -1.07
N ILE A 194 -10.30 3.50 -0.34
CA ILE A 194 -10.28 4.96 -0.53
C ILE A 194 -9.51 5.41 -1.78
N PHE A 195 -8.60 4.60 -2.30
CA PHE A 195 -7.67 5.02 -3.36
C PHE A 195 -8.33 5.60 -4.63
N PRO A 196 -9.42 5.04 -5.18
CA PRO A 196 -10.10 5.61 -6.33
C PRO A 196 -10.51 7.08 -6.11
N TYR A 197 -11.11 7.36 -4.95
CA TYR A 197 -11.59 8.70 -4.61
C TYR A 197 -10.43 9.67 -4.33
N LEU A 198 -9.39 9.18 -3.65
CA LEU A 198 -8.18 9.98 -3.40
C LEU A 198 -7.47 10.35 -4.70
N SER A 199 -7.33 9.39 -5.62
CA SER A 199 -6.70 9.61 -6.93
C SER A 199 -7.46 10.64 -7.76
N LEU A 200 -8.80 10.55 -7.78
CA LEU A 200 -9.64 11.55 -8.45
C LEU A 200 -9.51 12.94 -7.81
N ALA A 201 -9.45 13.03 -6.47
CA ALA A 201 -9.24 14.31 -5.78
C ALA A 201 -7.90 14.96 -6.15
N PHE A 202 -6.85 14.16 -6.36
CA PHE A 202 -5.54 14.68 -6.76
C PHE A 202 -5.47 15.22 -8.19
N ILE A 203 -6.46 14.94 -9.05
CA ILE A 203 -6.49 15.49 -10.40
C ILE A 203 -6.48 17.03 -10.39
N VAL A 204 -6.97 17.65 -9.31
CA VAL A 204 -6.90 19.11 -9.10
C VAL A 204 -5.49 19.66 -9.30
N PHE A 205 -4.44 18.91 -8.92
CA PHE A 205 -3.04 19.33 -9.08
C PHE A 205 -2.58 19.37 -10.54
N PHE A 206 -3.28 18.70 -11.46
CA PHE A 206 -2.91 18.63 -12.88
C PHE A 206 -3.53 19.77 -13.72
N TYR A 207 -4.48 20.51 -13.15
CA TYR A 207 -5.11 21.66 -13.81
C TYR A 207 -4.46 23.01 -13.43
N PRO A 208 -4.54 24.03 -14.31
CA PRO A 208 -4.13 25.38 -13.96
C PRO A 208 -4.97 25.95 -12.79
N PRO A 209 -4.37 26.77 -11.90
CA PRO A 209 -5.09 27.39 -10.79
C PRO A 209 -6.33 28.18 -11.22
N GLU A 210 -6.31 28.79 -12.40
CA GLU A 210 -7.41 29.58 -12.97
C GLU A 210 -8.64 28.70 -13.23
N THR A 211 -8.41 27.48 -13.73
CA THR A 211 -9.48 26.50 -13.97
C THR A 211 -10.13 26.10 -12.65
N ILE A 212 -9.31 25.75 -11.65
CA ILE A 212 -9.79 25.36 -10.31
C ILE A 212 -10.55 26.52 -9.66
N ARG A 213 -10.05 27.75 -9.76
CA ARG A 213 -10.71 28.94 -9.24
C ARG A 213 -12.07 29.18 -9.90
N ARG A 214 -12.16 29.04 -11.23
CA ARG A 214 -13.42 29.22 -11.98
C ARG A 214 -14.49 28.17 -11.62
N ILE A 215 -14.07 26.95 -11.31
CA ILE A 215 -15.00 25.86 -10.98
C ILE A 215 -15.44 25.97 -9.51
N PHE A 216 -14.48 25.98 -8.58
CA PHE A 216 -14.78 25.80 -7.14
C PHE A 216 -14.73 27.10 -6.32
N LEU A 217 -13.99 28.12 -6.76
CA LEU A 217 -13.68 29.31 -5.96
C LEU A 217 -13.97 30.62 -6.73
N ARG A 218 -15.15 30.72 -7.39
CA ARG A 218 -15.49 31.82 -8.31
C ARG A 218 -15.34 33.23 -7.73
N LYS A 219 -15.57 33.39 -6.42
CA LYS A 219 -15.48 34.67 -5.71
C LYS A 219 -14.05 35.01 -5.25
N LYS A 220 -13.08 34.11 -5.44
CA LYS A 220 -11.70 34.31 -5.01
C LYS A 220 -10.98 35.22 -6.01
N THR A 221 -10.25 36.19 -5.50
CA THR A 221 -9.44 37.09 -6.32
C THR A 221 -8.28 36.32 -6.96
N ALA A 222 -7.94 36.68 -8.20
CA ALA A 222 -6.78 36.12 -8.85
C ALA A 222 -5.52 36.71 -8.22
N TYR A 223 -4.50 35.87 -7.99
CA TYR A 223 -3.18 36.39 -7.71
C TYR A 223 -2.64 37.07 -8.96
N SER A 224 -2.30 38.36 -8.84
CA SER A 224 -1.73 39.19 -9.92
C SER A 224 -0.25 39.53 -9.67
N GLY A 225 0.31 39.07 -8.55
CA GLY A 225 1.70 39.35 -8.21
C GLY A 225 2.68 38.57 -9.07
N HIS A 226 3.88 39.13 -9.21
CA HIS A 226 5.00 38.52 -9.92
C HIS A 226 6.07 38.03 -8.94
N GLU A 227 5.68 37.63 -7.71
CA GLU A 227 6.63 37.08 -6.74
C GLU A 227 7.30 35.85 -7.34
N THR A 228 8.53 36.05 -7.79
CA THR A 228 9.42 35.06 -8.37
C THR A 228 10.57 34.94 -7.39
N GLY A 229 10.70 33.79 -6.76
CA GLY A 229 11.69 33.59 -5.71
C GLY A 229 11.59 32.22 -5.08
N ASN A 230 12.69 31.79 -4.48
CA ASN A 230 12.76 30.55 -3.72
C ASN A 230 12.37 30.80 -2.26
N PRO A 231 11.73 29.84 -1.58
CA PRO A 231 11.55 29.95 -0.14
C PRO A 231 12.92 30.04 0.55
N SER A 232 12.99 30.76 1.66
CA SER A 232 14.21 30.88 2.48
C SER A 232 14.76 29.53 2.96
N TYR A 233 13.91 28.51 3.02
CA TYR A 233 14.24 27.13 3.39
C TYR A 233 14.41 26.21 2.17
N SER A 234 14.70 26.75 0.99
CA SER A 234 14.87 25.98 -0.25
C SER A 234 15.96 24.91 -0.16
N ILE A 235 17.10 25.18 0.47
CA ILE A 235 18.19 24.20 0.64
C ILE A 235 17.73 23.00 1.50
N PRO A 236 17.22 23.20 2.74
CA PRO A 236 16.65 22.09 3.52
C PRO A 236 15.52 21.35 2.80
N LEU A 237 14.66 22.07 2.08
CA LEU A 237 13.55 21.47 1.32
C LEU A 237 14.06 20.53 0.23
N LEU A 238 15.07 20.95 -0.54
CA LEU A 238 15.67 20.13 -1.60
C LEU A 238 16.39 18.92 -1.00
N PHE A 239 17.11 19.09 0.10
CA PHE A 239 17.77 17.98 0.78
C PHE A 239 16.75 16.94 1.30
N LEU A 240 15.77 17.37 2.09
CA LEU A 240 14.75 16.46 2.65
C LEU A 240 13.87 15.84 1.56
N GLY A 241 13.47 16.62 0.56
CA GLY A 241 12.72 16.14 -0.59
C GLY A 241 13.52 15.15 -1.43
N GLY A 242 14.81 15.40 -1.63
CA GLY A 242 15.74 14.51 -2.32
C GLY A 242 15.89 13.18 -1.59
N VAL A 243 16.19 13.20 -0.30
CA VAL A 243 16.26 11.99 0.55
C VAL A 243 14.94 11.23 0.50
N TYR A 244 13.80 11.94 0.64
CA TYR A 244 12.48 11.34 0.56
C TYR A 244 12.24 10.60 -0.76
N PHE A 245 12.45 11.26 -1.91
CA PHE A 245 12.20 10.64 -3.20
C PHE A 245 13.22 9.56 -3.56
N ILE A 246 14.48 9.69 -3.13
CA ILE A 246 15.47 8.60 -3.23
C ILE A 246 14.94 7.37 -2.51
N ILE A 247 14.43 7.51 -1.28
CA ILE A 247 13.81 6.39 -0.56
C ILE A 247 12.60 5.85 -1.32
N GLN A 248 11.71 6.71 -1.81
CA GLN A 248 10.50 6.28 -2.54
C GLN A 248 10.80 5.59 -3.89
N ILE A 249 11.97 5.85 -4.48
CA ILE A 249 12.44 5.19 -5.69
C ILE A 249 13.18 3.89 -5.34
N LEU A 250 14.13 3.91 -4.39
CA LEU A 250 14.97 2.75 -4.09
C LEU A 250 14.24 1.68 -3.26
N LEU A 251 13.35 2.07 -2.34
CA LEU A 251 12.66 1.14 -1.46
C LEU A 251 11.83 0.11 -2.24
N PRO A 252 11.03 0.47 -3.27
CA PRO A 252 10.35 -0.50 -4.11
C PRO A 252 11.28 -1.43 -4.89
N LEU A 253 12.44 -0.95 -5.33
CA LEU A 253 13.42 -1.72 -6.11
C LEU A 253 14.16 -2.75 -5.28
N ARG A 254 14.09 -2.69 -3.94
CA ARG A 254 14.94 -3.52 -3.08
C ARG A 254 14.85 -5.02 -3.31
N HIS A 255 13.70 -5.48 -3.79
CA HIS A 255 13.48 -6.90 -4.09
C HIS A 255 14.38 -7.41 -5.24
N HIS A 256 14.95 -6.53 -6.07
CA HIS A 256 15.94 -6.93 -7.08
C HIS A 256 17.29 -7.31 -6.47
N TRP A 257 17.63 -6.79 -5.28
CA TRP A 257 18.84 -7.17 -4.54
C TRP A 257 18.60 -8.32 -3.54
N ILE A 258 17.36 -8.80 -3.43
CA ILE A 258 17.02 -9.95 -2.60
C ILE A 258 16.82 -11.16 -3.52
N PRO A 259 17.61 -12.23 -3.36
CA PRO A 259 17.44 -13.46 -4.15
C PRO A 259 16.01 -14.04 -4.09
N GLY A 260 15.61 -14.69 -5.17
CA GLY A 260 14.29 -15.32 -5.30
C GLY A 260 13.23 -14.46 -5.98
N ASP A 261 12.06 -15.04 -6.20
CA ASP A 261 10.89 -14.35 -6.78
C ASP A 261 10.07 -13.69 -5.67
N VAL A 262 9.93 -12.36 -5.73
CA VAL A 262 9.15 -11.55 -4.77
C VAL A 262 7.67 -11.94 -4.70
N LEU A 263 7.09 -12.50 -5.77
CA LEU A 263 5.71 -13.00 -5.74
C LEU A 263 5.59 -14.28 -4.92
N TRP A 264 6.70 -15.03 -4.75
CA TRP A 264 6.81 -16.25 -3.98
C TRP A 264 7.30 -16.00 -2.55
N THR A 265 8.48 -15.37 -2.39
CA THR A 265 9.17 -15.17 -1.10
C THR A 265 8.54 -14.06 -0.26
N GLU A 266 7.80 -13.13 -0.87
CA GLU A 266 7.28 -11.90 -0.23
C GLU A 266 8.34 -10.92 0.27
N GLU A 267 9.63 -11.25 0.13
CA GLU A 267 10.73 -10.42 0.59
C GLU A 267 10.86 -9.22 -0.33
N GLY A 268 10.90 -8.03 0.27
CA GLY A 268 10.86 -6.80 -0.53
C GLY A 268 9.46 -6.42 -1.08
N HIS A 269 8.39 -7.15 -0.74
CA HIS A 269 7.06 -6.89 -1.32
C HIS A 269 6.33 -5.66 -0.74
N ARG A 270 6.39 -5.47 0.58
CA ARG A 270 5.66 -4.36 1.25
C ARG A 270 6.34 -3.01 1.00
N MET A 271 5.56 -1.94 0.97
CA MET A 271 6.03 -0.57 0.70
C MET A 271 6.75 -0.44 -0.65
N SER A 272 6.31 -1.23 -1.64
CA SER A 272 6.97 -1.33 -2.96
C SER A 272 6.01 -1.03 -4.11
N TRP A 273 4.84 -0.44 -3.84
CA TRP A 273 3.84 -0.08 -4.85
C TRP A 273 3.35 -1.25 -5.72
N ARG A 274 3.62 -2.48 -5.28
CA ARG A 274 3.20 -3.74 -5.91
C ARG A 274 1.74 -4.03 -5.56
N MET A 275 0.81 -3.46 -6.32
CA MET A 275 -0.63 -3.48 -6.02
C MET A 275 -1.38 -4.51 -6.87
N MET A 276 -2.21 -5.33 -6.21
CA MET A 276 -3.15 -6.24 -6.86
C MET A 276 -2.54 -7.26 -7.84
N LEU A 277 -1.31 -7.69 -7.57
CA LEU A 277 -0.56 -8.57 -8.47
C LEU A 277 -0.84 -10.05 -8.29
N ARG A 278 -1.34 -10.49 -7.13
CA ARG A 278 -1.50 -11.92 -6.88
C ARG A 278 -2.55 -12.23 -5.85
N THR A 279 -3.03 -13.46 -5.93
CA THR A 279 -3.73 -14.14 -4.83
C THR A 279 -2.81 -15.21 -4.24
N ARG A 280 -2.87 -15.38 -2.92
CA ARG A 280 -2.10 -16.40 -2.20
C ARG A 280 -3.02 -17.20 -1.32
N HIS A 281 -2.91 -18.52 -1.43
CA HIS A 281 -3.63 -19.47 -0.60
C HIS A 281 -2.64 -20.46 -0.04
N GLY A 282 -2.76 -20.76 1.24
CA GLY A 282 -1.80 -21.62 1.91
C GLY A 282 -2.43 -22.39 3.06
N ASN A 283 -1.79 -23.50 3.39
CA ASN A 283 -2.05 -24.33 4.55
C ASN A 283 -0.74 -24.44 5.33
N VAL A 284 -0.83 -24.44 6.66
CA VAL A 284 0.32 -24.61 7.54
C VAL A 284 -0.04 -25.43 8.77
N ALA A 285 0.86 -26.33 9.15
CA ALA A 285 0.83 -27.04 10.42
C ALA A 285 2.08 -26.68 11.22
N PHE A 286 1.91 -26.29 12.49
CA PHE A 286 3.01 -26.00 13.39
C PHE A 286 3.20 -27.15 14.37
N THR A 287 4.45 -27.56 14.54
CA THR A 287 4.87 -28.53 15.56
C THR A 287 5.80 -27.83 16.55
N VAL A 288 5.43 -27.89 17.82
CA VAL A 288 6.26 -27.45 18.95
C VAL A 288 6.97 -28.67 19.51
N VAL A 289 8.26 -28.54 19.80
CA VAL A 289 9.07 -29.59 20.43
C VAL A 289 9.65 -29.04 21.72
N ASN A 290 9.32 -29.66 22.86
CA ASN A 290 9.95 -29.32 24.13
C ASN A 290 11.41 -29.79 24.09
N LYS A 291 12.37 -28.88 24.34
CA LYS A 291 13.80 -29.22 24.24
C LYS A 291 14.32 -30.06 25.40
N GLU A 292 13.65 -30.04 26.55
CA GLU A 292 14.02 -30.84 27.71
C GLU A 292 13.48 -32.27 27.61
N THR A 293 12.21 -32.43 27.21
CA THR A 293 11.55 -33.75 27.18
C THR A 293 11.57 -34.42 25.81
N GLY A 294 11.80 -33.66 24.74
CA GLY A 294 11.68 -34.13 23.36
C GLY A 294 10.24 -34.31 22.87
N GLU A 295 9.24 -33.98 23.71
CA GLU A 295 7.82 -34.13 23.36
C GLU A 295 7.44 -33.25 22.17
N ARG A 296 6.75 -33.83 21.18
CA ARG A 296 6.27 -33.11 19.97
C ARG A 296 4.76 -32.92 20.04
N ARG A 297 4.30 -31.69 19.87
CA ARG A 297 2.87 -31.35 19.89
C ARG A 297 2.48 -30.51 18.68
N LEU A 298 1.37 -30.87 18.05
CA LEU A 298 0.73 -30.06 17.02
C LEU A 298 -0.03 -28.89 17.65
N VAL A 299 0.09 -27.71 17.05
CA VAL A 299 -0.56 -26.48 17.52
C VAL A 299 -1.89 -26.25 16.81
N ASP A 300 -2.98 -26.06 17.57
CA ASP A 300 -4.24 -25.59 17.00
C ASP A 300 -4.23 -24.06 16.82
N LEU A 301 -4.09 -23.62 15.57
CA LEU A 301 -4.08 -22.19 15.22
C LEU A 301 -5.35 -21.44 15.65
N ARG A 302 -6.49 -22.13 15.85
CA ARG A 302 -7.76 -21.50 16.23
C ARG A 302 -7.74 -20.98 17.66
N GLU A 303 -6.92 -21.58 18.53
CA GLU A 303 -6.76 -21.17 19.93
C GLU A 303 -5.99 -19.85 20.04
N HIS A 304 -5.17 -19.52 19.04
CA HIS A 304 -4.26 -18.37 19.09
C HIS A 304 -4.64 -17.22 18.14
N LEU A 305 -5.27 -17.54 17.00
CA LEU A 305 -5.39 -16.61 15.88
C LEU A 305 -6.82 -16.42 15.40
N THR A 306 -7.17 -15.17 15.12
CA THR A 306 -8.42 -14.82 14.42
C THR A 306 -8.46 -15.42 13.00
N PRO A 307 -9.65 -15.58 12.39
CA PRO A 307 -9.76 -16.12 11.03
C PRO A 307 -8.92 -15.39 9.99
N LYS A 308 -8.80 -14.06 10.10
CA LYS A 308 -7.99 -13.24 9.17
C LYS A 308 -6.48 -13.47 9.38
N GLN A 309 -6.03 -13.58 10.62
CA GLN A 309 -4.63 -13.87 10.94
C GLN A 309 -4.23 -15.27 10.49
N ARG A 310 -5.07 -16.29 10.70
CA ARG A 310 -4.81 -17.66 10.22
C ARG A 310 -4.54 -17.71 8.72
N LYS A 311 -5.35 -17.00 7.92
CA LYS A 311 -5.13 -16.90 6.46
C LYS A 311 -3.79 -16.26 6.10
N LYS A 312 -3.30 -15.30 6.89
CA LYS A 312 -1.99 -14.67 6.67
C LYS A 312 -0.84 -15.56 7.12
N VAL A 313 -0.94 -16.16 8.31
CA VAL A 313 0.05 -17.12 8.82
C VAL A 313 0.18 -18.31 7.88
N ALA A 314 -0.89 -18.79 7.26
CA ALA A 314 -0.80 -19.93 6.36
C ALA A 314 -0.16 -19.64 4.99
N ALA A 315 0.02 -18.37 4.60
CA ALA A 315 0.37 -18.02 3.22
C ALA A 315 1.59 -17.11 3.05
N TYR A 316 2.14 -16.54 4.13
CA TYR A 316 3.20 -15.52 4.08
C TYR A 316 4.33 -15.89 5.05
N PRO A 317 5.60 -15.97 4.60
CA PRO A 317 6.70 -16.49 5.41
C PRO A 317 6.98 -15.62 6.63
N ASP A 318 6.85 -14.31 6.51
CA ASP A 318 7.05 -13.38 7.62
C ASP A 318 5.99 -13.53 8.72
N PHE A 319 4.77 -13.95 8.36
CA PHE A 319 3.73 -14.28 9.33
C PHE A 319 3.94 -15.67 9.94
N ILE A 320 4.46 -16.65 9.18
CA ILE A 320 4.85 -17.97 9.72
C ILE A 320 5.91 -17.78 10.79
N TRP A 321 7.01 -17.09 10.46
CA TRP A 321 8.08 -16.77 11.40
C TRP A 321 7.55 -16.01 12.62
N GLN A 322 6.74 -14.96 12.41
CA GLN A 322 6.20 -14.18 13.52
C GLN A 322 5.31 -15.01 14.45
N PHE A 323 4.58 -16.00 13.92
CA PHE A 323 3.80 -16.91 14.75
C PHE A 323 4.69 -17.89 15.52
N ALA A 324 5.77 -18.38 14.92
CA ALA A 324 6.76 -19.20 15.63
C ALA A 324 7.41 -18.46 16.80
N GLN A 325 7.78 -17.19 16.62
CA GLN A 325 8.30 -16.35 17.71
C GLN A 325 7.26 -16.13 18.82
N TYR A 326 5.99 -15.96 18.47
CA TYR A 326 4.91 -15.86 19.46
C TYR A 326 4.72 -17.14 20.28
N LEU A 327 4.83 -18.31 19.67
CA LEU A 327 4.79 -19.57 20.40
C LEU A 327 5.99 -19.68 21.35
N LYS A 328 7.20 -19.36 20.87
CA LYS A 328 8.41 -19.34 21.69
C LYS A 328 8.24 -18.44 22.92
N GLU A 329 7.76 -17.21 22.74
CA GLU A 329 7.52 -16.28 23.85
C GLU A 329 6.42 -16.77 24.81
N THR A 330 5.37 -17.40 24.29
CA THR A 330 4.28 -17.95 25.11
C THR A 330 4.77 -19.07 26.01
N TYR A 331 5.47 -20.07 25.46
CA TYR A 331 6.01 -21.19 26.23
C TYR A 331 7.15 -20.76 27.17
N ALA A 332 7.97 -19.78 26.78
CA ALA A 332 9.01 -19.25 27.66
C ALA A 332 8.43 -18.59 28.93
N ARG A 333 7.24 -17.98 28.87
CA ARG A 333 6.54 -17.46 30.07
C ARG A 333 6.08 -18.56 31.02
N GLU A 334 5.89 -19.77 30.51
CA GLU A 334 5.57 -20.97 31.29
C GLU A 334 6.84 -21.71 31.74
N GLY A 335 8.03 -21.17 31.45
CA GLY A 335 9.31 -21.78 31.80
C GLY A 335 9.76 -22.91 30.87
N ILE A 336 9.12 -23.08 29.71
CA ILE A 336 9.41 -24.18 28.77
C ILE A 336 10.20 -23.62 27.57
N ASP A 337 11.41 -24.14 27.34
CA ASP A 337 12.15 -23.87 26.09
C ASP A 337 11.71 -24.84 24.99
N ILE A 338 11.39 -24.29 23.82
CA ILE A 338 10.84 -25.03 22.70
C ILE A 338 11.59 -24.77 21.40
N ALA A 339 11.53 -25.74 20.49
CA ALA A 339 11.79 -25.57 19.07
C ALA A 339 10.45 -25.54 18.31
N VAL A 340 10.36 -24.74 17.24
CA VAL A 340 9.13 -24.59 16.46
C VAL A 340 9.40 -24.86 14.99
N TYR A 341 8.71 -25.85 14.45
CA TYR A 341 8.77 -26.26 13.05
C TYR A 341 7.44 -25.97 12.36
N ALA A 342 7.49 -25.63 11.07
CA ALA A 342 6.30 -25.36 10.27
C ALA A 342 6.34 -26.16 8.96
N ASP A 343 5.34 -27.00 8.73
CA ASP A 343 5.08 -27.58 7.41
C ASP A 343 4.05 -26.69 6.72
N SER A 344 4.47 -25.95 5.70
CA SER A 344 3.62 -25.02 4.97
C SER A 344 3.65 -25.26 3.48
N ARG A 345 2.46 -25.27 2.86
CA ARG A 345 2.30 -25.32 1.40
C ARG A 345 1.48 -24.15 0.93
N VAL A 346 1.98 -23.45 -0.07
CA VAL A 346 1.34 -22.27 -0.65
C VAL A 346 1.22 -22.42 -2.16
N ARG A 347 0.14 -21.86 -2.70
CA ARG A 347 0.02 -21.56 -4.11
C ARG A 347 -0.10 -20.06 -4.33
N VAL A 348 0.50 -19.59 -5.41
CA VAL A 348 0.35 -18.21 -5.91
C VAL A 348 -0.45 -18.29 -7.20
N ASN A 349 -1.51 -17.49 -7.31
CA ASN A 349 -2.38 -17.46 -8.49
C ASN A 349 -2.92 -18.86 -8.88
N LYS A 350 -2.75 -19.27 -10.14
CA LYS A 350 -3.21 -20.56 -10.68
C LYS A 350 -2.19 -21.69 -10.51
N HIS A 351 -1.01 -21.41 -9.96
CA HIS A 351 0.04 -22.40 -9.81
C HIS A 351 -0.33 -23.48 -8.78
N ALA A 352 0.38 -24.62 -8.82
CA ALA A 352 0.18 -25.73 -7.88
C ALA A 352 0.55 -25.35 -6.43
N PHE A 353 0.20 -26.18 -5.45
CA PHE A 353 0.71 -25.99 -4.08
C PHE A 353 2.15 -26.52 -3.97
N ALA A 354 3.06 -25.71 -3.44
CA ALA A 354 4.43 -26.10 -3.17
C ALA A 354 4.87 -25.74 -1.74
N PRO A 355 5.85 -26.45 -1.16
CA PRO A 355 6.41 -26.12 0.15
C PRO A 355 6.97 -24.70 0.18
N LEU A 356 6.55 -23.86 1.13
CA LEU A 356 7.01 -22.47 1.23
C LEU A 356 8.18 -22.30 2.21
N VAL A 357 8.22 -23.08 3.29
CA VAL A 357 9.28 -23.04 4.30
C VAL A 357 9.85 -24.43 4.53
N ASP A 358 11.13 -24.51 4.87
CA ASP A 358 11.78 -25.79 5.20
C ASP A 358 11.20 -26.35 6.52
N PRO A 359 10.54 -27.53 6.49
CA PRO A 359 9.95 -28.11 7.68
C PRO A 359 10.97 -28.59 8.72
N ASN A 360 12.26 -28.66 8.37
CA ASN A 360 13.34 -29.11 9.25
C ASN A 360 14.07 -27.97 9.97
N VAL A 361 13.75 -26.71 9.65
CA VAL A 361 14.37 -25.55 10.29
C VAL A 361 13.59 -25.16 11.55
N ASP A 362 14.29 -25.00 12.67
CA ASP A 362 13.71 -24.45 13.90
C ASP A 362 13.53 -22.92 13.79
N LEU A 363 12.34 -22.52 13.35
CA LEU A 363 11.98 -21.12 13.16
C LEU A 363 12.02 -20.30 14.44
N SER A 364 12.04 -20.92 15.63
CA SER A 364 12.16 -20.22 16.91
C SER A 364 13.55 -19.60 17.12
N ARG A 365 14.57 -20.10 16.41
CA ARG A 365 15.96 -19.62 16.48
C ARG A 365 16.30 -18.64 15.37
N GLU A 366 15.50 -18.60 14.32
CA GLU A 366 15.70 -17.75 13.16
C GLU A 366 15.38 -16.28 13.47
N LYS A 367 16.15 -15.37 12.86
CA LYS A 367 15.92 -13.93 12.90
C LYS A 367 15.25 -13.49 11.60
N TRP A 368 14.42 -12.45 11.68
CA TRP A 368 13.82 -11.82 10.51
C TRP A 368 14.56 -10.53 10.14
N ASP A 369 15.03 -10.45 8.89
CA ASP A 369 15.61 -9.24 8.31
C ASP A 369 14.80 -8.81 7.06
N PRO A 370 14.06 -7.69 7.10
CA PRO A 370 13.27 -7.21 5.96
C PRO A 370 14.07 -6.88 4.68
N TRP A 371 15.40 -6.86 4.75
CA TRP A 371 16.32 -6.46 3.68
C TRP A 371 17.13 -7.61 3.10
N ARG A 372 16.95 -8.84 3.58
CA ARG A 372 17.74 -10.01 3.16
C ARG A 372 16.86 -11.21 2.86
N HIS A 373 17.43 -12.13 2.08
CA HIS A 373 16.83 -13.42 1.82
C HIS A 373 17.03 -14.36 3.01
N HIS A 374 16.02 -15.15 3.33
CA HIS A 374 16.06 -16.17 4.37
C HIS A 374 16.15 -17.56 3.76
N TYR A 375 17.21 -18.30 4.11
CA TYR A 375 17.50 -19.62 3.56
C TYR A 375 16.40 -20.67 3.82
N TRP A 376 15.60 -20.48 4.86
CA TRP A 376 14.50 -21.37 5.23
C TRP A 376 13.22 -21.13 4.39
N ILE A 377 13.20 -20.09 3.55
CA ILE A 377 12.14 -19.90 2.55
C ILE A 377 12.55 -20.69 1.31
N MET A 378 11.74 -21.68 0.94
CA MET A 378 12.01 -22.53 -0.20
C MET A 378 12.01 -21.71 -1.50
N PRO A 379 12.85 -22.03 -2.50
CA PRO A 379 12.84 -21.35 -3.78
C PRO A 379 11.49 -21.51 -4.49
N SER A 380 11.17 -20.57 -5.39
CA SER A 380 9.96 -20.68 -6.20
C SER A 380 10.08 -21.90 -7.12
N PRO A 381 9.12 -22.83 -7.11
CA PRO A 381 9.12 -23.97 -8.02
C PRO A 381 8.76 -23.59 -9.46
N TRP A 382 8.41 -22.33 -9.71
CA TRP A 382 7.94 -21.83 -11.02
C TRP A 382 8.82 -20.71 -11.59
N SER A 383 9.81 -20.23 -10.84
CA SER A 383 10.81 -19.33 -11.42
C SER A 383 11.68 -20.14 -12.35
N SER A 384 11.69 -19.79 -13.64
CA SER A 384 12.62 -20.38 -14.58
C SER A 384 14.01 -19.81 -14.33
N GLU A 385 15.08 -20.59 -14.51
CA GLU A 385 16.45 -20.06 -14.55
C GLU A 385 16.61 -18.93 -15.59
N LYS A 386 15.67 -18.78 -16.53
CA LYS A 386 15.64 -17.71 -17.54
C LYS A 386 15.20 -16.35 -17.00
N ASP A 387 14.59 -16.26 -15.82
CA ASP A 387 14.22 -14.98 -15.20
C ASP A 387 15.44 -14.22 -14.61
N GLU A 388 16.63 -14.83 -14.63
CA GLU A 388 17.90 -14.15 -14.34
C GLU A 388 18.39 -13.27 -15.52
N VAL A 389 17.95 -13.53 -16.76
CA VAL A 389 18.44 -12.84 -17.96
C VAL A 389 17.81 -11.45 -18.15
N ILE A 390 16.72 -11.14 -17.44
CA ILE A 390 16.03 -9.84 -17.48
C ILE A 390 16.21 -9.06 -16.15
N ARG A 391 16.99 -9.57 -15.19
CA ARG A 391 17.30 -8.88 -13.93
C ARG A 391 18.43 -7.87 -14.05
#